data_AF-A0A536KLE1-F1
#
_entry.id   AF-A0A536KLE1-F1
#
_cell.length_a   1.000
_cell.length_b   1.000
_cell.length_c   1.000
_cell.angle_alpha   90.00
_cell.angle_beta   90.00
_cell.angle_gamma   90.00
#
_symmetry.space_group_name_H-M   'P 1'
#
loop_
_entity.id
_entity.type
_entity.pdbx_description
1 polymer ?
#
loop_
_entity_poly.entity_id
_entity_poly.type
_entity_poly.pdbx_seq_one_letter_code
_entity_poly.pdbx_strand_id
1 'polypeptide(L)'
;MASGVWRHVLRRRAIVPLFIAAAAVLLAVWGASRLGLGKTAGLDRPGVPASTASPSLSSTGVVEAIRFVSPDAGWVVVGSMHADQTVSRRLLHTSDGGRHWSSQLAWSAQPRATVPGNEVRLLFVDETHGLVLNRAGSDGKPVLYRTTSGGSSWQALALPGIPAPGSPVSFIDAQHGWLLADVNAAMSQSTATIFRTNDGGSTWLQVAHVDLNSASPGLTMNGDKDSLAFSDADTGWLVADSAGGNAILWVTHDGGLTWKQGTLPAPAGVYVSGNAAPGGPQFFGPGQGVLPMEITLVPQPSGGPQTVPAEGYPLVLFAYLSDDGGRSWSEIRLPATGSFRQPLTWQFLNRQDWWIASGGDIFVTHDGGRSWARHSLSLGQRSVLVLDFITAQSGWIIAGTWSAGDGQAEESALAQTVDEGEHWEMRTP
;
A
#
# COMPACT_ATOMS: atom_id res chain seq x y z
N MET A 1 69.42 2.96 -4.76
CA MET A 1 69.59 3.95 -5.84
C MET A 1 68.34 4.81 -5.87
N ALA A 2 68.53 6.14 -5.92
CA ALA A 2 67.58 7.26 -6.02
C ALA A 2 66.55 7.39 -4.86
N SER A 3 66.65 8.31 -3.89
CA SER A 3 66.59 9.80 -3.90
C SER A 3 65.23 10.34 -4.39
N GLY A 4 64.49 11.21 -3.70
CA GLY A 4 64.93 12.17 -2.69
C GLY A 4 63.81 12.82 -1.86
N VAL A 5 64.32 13.46 -0.82
CA VAL A 5 63.73 14.30 0.22
C VAL A 5 63.45 15.70 -0.32
N TRP A 6 62.42 16.41 0.16
CA TRP A 6 62.52 17.82 0.61
C TRP A 6 61.40 18.18 1.60
N ARG A 7 61.80 18.75 2.74
CA ARG A 7 60.97 19.33 3.81
C ARG A 7 60.98 20.86 3.69
N HIS A 8 60.13 21.48 4.53
CA HIS A 8 60.19 22.83 5.16
C HIS A 8 59.34 23.95 4.52
N VAL A 9 58.71 24.89 5.23
CA VAL A 9 58.47 25.19 6.68
C VAL A 9 57.48 26.38 6.76
N LEU A 10 56.61 26.36 7.78
CA LEU A 10 55.91 27.43 8.55
C LEU A 10 55.84 28.89 8.02
N ARG A 11 54.68 29.55 8.24
CA ARG A 11 54.46 30.48 9.39
C ARG A 11 53.01 31.00 9.51
N ARG A 12 52.62 31.19 10.78
CA ARG A 12 51.33 31.66 11.34
C ARG A 12 51.21 33.21 11.36
N ARG A 13 49.96 33.70 11.44
CA ARG A 13 49.36 34.74 12.37
C ARG A 13 48.14 35.38 11.66
N ALA A 14 46.88 35.15 12.05
CA ALA A 14 46.09 35.67 13.17
C ALA A 14 45.86 37.21 13.16
N ILE A 15 44.59 37.66 13.08
CA ILE A 15 43.88 38.69 13.90
C ILE A 15 42.48 39.04 13.29
N VAL A 16 41.42 38.52 13.95
CA VAL A 16 40.13 39.07 14.49
C VAL A 16 39.58 40.49 14.07
N PRO A 17 38.24 40.74 14.14
CA PRO A 17 37.43 41.59 13.26
C PRO A 17 36.83 42.89 13.89
N LEU A 18 36.08 43.69 13.11
CA LEU A 18 35.19 44.81 13.53
C LEU A 18 34.08 44.98 12.45
N PHE A 19 32.76 44.82 12.66
CA PHE A 19 31.71 45.53 13.44
C PHE A 19 30.91 46.61 12.66
N ILE A 20 29.59 46.68 12.97
CA ILE A 20 28.55 47.76 12.80
C ILE A 20 27.68 47.65 11.52
N ALA A 21 26.40 47.21 11.57
CA ALA A 21 25.10 47.87 11.92
C ALA A 21 24.66 48.95 10.89
N ALA A 22 23.40 49.21 10.49
CA ALA A 22 22.06 48.96 11.02
C ALA A 22 20.95 49.11 9.93
N ALA A 23 19.72 48.67 10.27
CA ALA A 23 18.32 49.07 9.92
C ALA A 23 18.02 50.18 8.87
N ALA A 24 16.84 50.35 8.25
CA ALA A 24 15.59 49.61 7.94
C ALA A 24 14.67 50.61 7.14
N VAL A 25 13.50 50.15 6.64
CA VAL A 25 12.20 50.89 6.50
C VAL A 25 11.75 51.54 5.14
N LEU A 26 10.64 50.99 4.60
CA LEU A 26 9.40 51.55 3.95
C LEU A 26 9.17 51.76 2.41
N LEU A 27 8.28 50.90 1.88
CA LEU A 27 6.98 51.07 1.15
C LEU A 27 6.73 52.00 -0.09
N ALA A 28 5.95 51.39 -1.03
CA ALA A 28 4.81 51.91 -1.83
C ALA A 28 4.95 52.28 -3.34
N VAL A 29 4.62 51.31 -4.21
CA VAL A 29 3.43 51.18 -5.12
C VAL A 29 3.01 52.30 -6.15
N TRP A 30 2.52 51.80 -7.32
CA TRP A 30 1.82 52.39 -8.50
C TRP A 30 2.71 52.83 -9.69
N GLY A 31 2.43 52.59 -10.98
CA GLY A 31 1.34 51.92 -11.70
C GLY A 31 1.50 52.15 -13.23
N ALA A 32 1.28 51.09 -14.03
CA ALA A 32 0.95 50.96 -15.47
C ALA A 32 1.36 52.01 -16.54
N SER A 33 1.91 51.54 -17.69
CA SER A 33 1.18 51.43 -18.99
C SER A 33 2.02 50.86 -20.16
N ARG A 34 1.31 50.42 -21.21
CA ARG A 34 1.55 49.35 -22.22
C ARG A 34 2.39 49.75 -23.46
N LEU A 35 2.94 48.72 -24.16
CA LEU A 35 2.75 48.36 -25.60
C LEU A 35 3.77 47.23 -25.98
N GLY A 36 3.36 45.97 -26.28
CA GLY A 36 3.07 45.40 -27.62
C GLY A 36 4.36 45.19 -28.47
N LEU A 37 4.82 44.04 -28.95
CA LEU A 37 4.21 42.83 -29.54
C LEU A 37 5.27 41.71 -29.64
N GLY A 38 4.86 40.44 -29.61
CA GLY A 38 5.68 39.29 -30.03
C GLY A 38 5.02 37.95 -29.72
N LYS A 39 4.31 37.37 -30.68
CA LYS A 39 3.60 36.07 -30.60
C LYS A 39 4.58 34.89 -30.50
N THR A 40 4.33 33.97 -29.57
CA THR A 40 4.62 32.54 -29.75
C THR A 40 3.47 31.71 -29.19
N ALA A 41 3.03 30.72 -29.98
CA ALA A 41 1.89 29.84 -29.71
C ALA A 41 2.04 29.10 -28.37
N GLY A 42 0.96 29.12 -27.58
CA GLY A 42 0.87 28.37 -26.33
C GLY A 42 0.72 26.88 -26.60
N LEU A 43 1.51 26.08 -25.90
CA LEU A 43 1.16 24.69 -25.63
C LEU A 43 0.21 24.71 -24.42
N ASP A 44 -1.00 24.19 -24.60
CA ASP A 44 -1.99 24.05 -23.54
C ASP A 44 -1.39 23.24 -22.38
N ARG A 45 -1.36 23.87 -21.20
CA ARG A 45 -1.13 23.17 -19.94
C ARG A 45 -2.43 22.44 -19.56
N PRO A 46 -2.38 21.18 -19.12
CA PRO A 46 -3.54 20.56 -18.48
C PRO A 46 -3.99 21.44 -17.32
N GLY A 47 -5.27 21.81 -17.30
CA GLY A 47 -5.84 22.70 -16.29
C GLY A 47 -5.79 22.08 -14.89
N VAL A 48 -5.38 22.88 -13.90
CA VAL A 48 -5.50 22.56 -12.47
C VAL A 48 -6.99 22.66 -12.08
N PRO A 49 -7.60 21.66 -11.42
CA PRO A 49 -8.98 21.79 -10.96
C PRO A 49 -9.07 22.76 -9.78
N ALA A 50 -10.08 23.64 -9.80
CA ALA A 50 -10.40 24.53 -8.69
C ALA A 50 -11.10 23.79 -7.54
N SER A 51 -10.82 24.20 -6.30
CA SER A 51 -11.55 23.79 -5.09
C SER A 51 -13.03 24.15 -5.24
N THR A 52 -13.91 23.15 -5.25
CA THR A 52 -15.37 23.32 -5.31
C THR A 52 -15.99 22.83 -4.01
N ALA A 53 -16.91 23.63 -3.46
CA ALA A 53 -17.70 23.28 -2.28
C ALA A 53 -18.53 22.00 -2.52
N SER A 54 -18.83 21.31 -1.42
CA SER A 54 -19.40 19.95 -1.36
C SER A 54 -20.65 19.76 -2.24
N PRO A 55 -20.65 18.78 -3.17
CA PRO A 55 -21.87 18.36 -3.82
C PRO A 55 -22.70 17.49 -2.86
N SER A 56 -24.01 17.74 -2.79
CA SER A 56 -24.96 16.77 -2.26
C SER A 56 -24.97 15.54 -3.17
N LEU A 57 -24.48 14.41 -2.68
CA LEU A 57 -24.47 13.15 -3.43
C LEU A 57 -25.89 12.59 -3.53
N SER A 58 -26.50 12.73 -4.72
CA SER A 58 -27.57 11.84 -5.17
C SER A 58 -26.93 10.52 -5.63
N SER A 59 -27.03 9.48 -4.80
CA SER A 59 -26.89 8.04 -5.10
C SER A 59 -26.10 7.62 -6.36
N THR A 60 -24.87 7.10 -6.18
CA THR A 60 -24.13 6.06 -7.00
C THR A 60 -22.60 6.01 -6.74
N GLY A 61 -22.11 6.54 -5.61
CA GLY A 61 -20.68 6.46 -5.27
C GLY A 61 -20.31 5.18 -4.50
N VAL A 62 -19.24 4.49 -4.91
CA VAL A 62 -18.64 3.36 -4.19
C VAL A 62 -17.37 3.85 -3.48
N VAL A 63 -17.26 3.62 -2.18
CA VAL A 63 -16.03 3.85 -1.40
C VAL A 63 -15.05 2.73 -1.74
N GLU A 64 -13.97 3.08 -2.42
CA GLU A 64 -12.99 2.14 -2.93
C GLU A 64 -11.77 2.00 -2.02
N ALA A 65 -11.41 3.03 -1.27
CA ALA A 65 -10.25 3.00 -0.37
C ALA A 65 -10.45 3.96 0.79
N ILE A 66 -9.82 3.64 1.92
CA ILE A 66 -9.80 4.48 3.11
C ILE A 66 -8.41 4.42 3.73
N ARG A 67 -7.97 5.56 4.27
CA ARG A 67 -6.81 5.64 5.14
C ARG A 67 -6.90 6.84 6.09
N PHE A 68 -6.94 6.58 7.38
CA PHE A 68 -6.78 7.57 8.43
C PHE A 68 -5.36 7.52 9.00
N VAL A 69 -4.86 8.68 9.40
CA VAL A 69 -3.54 8.84 10.07
C VAL A 69 -3.70 9.30 11.52
N SER A 70 -4.86 9.84 11.86
CA SER A 70 -5.27 10.21 13.22
C SER A 70 -6.77 9.98 13.37
N PRO A 71 -7.34 10.03 14.59
CA PRO A 71 -8.79 9.89 14.77
C PRO A 71 -9.61 10.97 14.03
N ASP A 72 -9.01 12.13 13.76
CA ASP A 72 -9.68 13.26 13.12
C ASP A 72 -9.34 13.39 11.62
N ALA A 73 -8.13 13.02 11.20
CA ALA A 73 -7.64 13.22 9.83
C ALA A 73 -7.54 11.93 9.03
N GLY A 74 -8.15 11.93 7.84
CA GLY A 74 -8.13 10.79 6.94
C GLY A 74 -8.62 11.09 5.53
N TRP A 75 -8.40 10.11 4.66
CA TRP A 75 -8.73 10.16 3.24
C TRP A 75 -9.58 8.98 2.83
N VAL A 76 -10.51 9.21 1.90
CA VAL A 76 -11.27 8.16 1.23
C VAL A 76 -11.26 8.39 -0.27
N VAL A 77 -11.31 7.30 -1.02
CA VAL A 77 -11.52 7.34 -2.47
C VAL A 77 -12.93 6.90 -2.77
N VAL A 78 -13.67 7.74 -3.48
CA VAL A 78 -15.01 7.43 -3.97
C VAL A 78 -14.98 7.33 -5.48
N GLY A 79 -15.37 6.18 -6.02
CA GLY A 79 -15.59 5.93 -7.43
C GLY A 79 -17.04 6.12 -7.82
N SER A 80 -17.28 6.54 -9.06
CA SER A 80 -18.62 6.62 -9.65
C SER A 80 -18.55 6.16 -11.10
N MET A 81 -19.35 5.15 -11.44
CA MET A 81 -19.45 4.61 -12.80
C MET A 81 -20.48 5.40 -13.61
N HIS A 82 -20.10 5.81 -14.81
CA HIS A 82 -20.95 6.56 -15.74
C HIS A 82 -21.61 5.63 -16.76
N ALA A 83 -22.64 6.12 -17.45
CA ALA A 83 -23.39 5.34 -18.45
C ALA A 83 -22.53 4.90 -19.65
N ASP A 84 -21.43 5.62 -19.93
CA ASP A 84 -20.44 5.29 -20.95
C ASP A 84 -19.36 4.30 -20.45
N GLN A 85 -19.57 3.69 -19.28
CA GLN A 85 -18.67 2.78 -18.59
C GLN A 85 -17.37 3.42 -18.09
N THR A 86 -17.17 4.73 -18.23
CA THR A 86 -16.02 5.38 -17.59
C THR A 86 -16.22 5.46 -16.07
N VAL A 87 -15.13 5.40 -15.31
CA VAL A 87 -15.16 5.57 -13.86
C VAL A 87 -14.49 6.89 -13.50
N SER A 88 -15.20 7.76 -12.80
CA SER A 88 -14.61 8.94 -12.17
C SER A 88 -14.31 8.65 -10.70
N ARG A 89 -13.09 8.98 -10.27
CA ARG A 89 -12.66 8.85 -8.87
C ARG A 89 -12.39 10.19 -8.25
N ARG A 90 -12.69 10.30 -6.96
CA ARG A 90 -12.36 11.47 -6.13
C ARG A 90 -11.66 11.01 -4.87
N LEU A 91 -10.54 11.62 -4.56
CA LEU A 91 -9.94 11.58 -3.23
C LEU A 91 -10.59 12.68 -2.39
N LEU A 92 -11.23 12.26 -1.29
CA LEU A 92 -11.83 13.14 -0.30
C LEU A 92 -10.98 13.09 0.97
N HIS A 93 -10.95 14.21 1.69
CA HIS A 93 -10.23 14.38 2.95
C HIS A 93 -11.15 14.92 4.04
N THR A 94 -10.98 14.42 5.25
CA THR A 94 -11.61 14.92 6.47
C THR A 94 -10.54 15.32 7.48
N SER A 95 -10.86 16.31 8.32
CA SER A 95 -10.03 16.76 9.44
C SER A 95 -10.82 16.80 10.75
N ASP A 96 -11.99 16.18 10.80
CA ASP A 96 -12.91 16.20 11.94
C ASP A 96 -13.59 14.85 12.22
N GLY A 97 -12.91 13.76 11.85
CA GLY A 97 -13.35 12.39 12.10
C GLY A 97 -14.44 11.94 11.14
N GLY A 98 -14.44 12.46 9.91
CA GLY A 98 -15.39 12.10 8.86
C GLY A 98 -16.77 12.73 9.01
N ARG A 99 -16.89 13.83 9.77
CA ARG A 99 -18.13 14.61 9.85
C ARG A 99 -18.31 15.49 8.61
N HIS A 100 -17.21 16.05 8.12
CA HIS A 100 -17.17 16.79 6.86
C HIS A 100 -16.04 16.28 5.97
N TRP A 101 -16.32 16.26 4.67
CA TRP A 101 -15.41 15.78 3.64
C TRP A 101 -15.22 16.85 2.57
N SER A 102 -13.97 17.00 2.12
CA SER A 102 -13.56 17.95 1.10
C SER A 102 -12.79 17.23 -0.02
N SER A 103 -13.10 17.57 -1.27
CA SER A 103 -12.45 16.95 -2.43
C SER A 103 -11.06 17.53 -2.67
N GLN A 104 -10.04 16.69 -2.74
CA GLN A 104 -8.64 17.11 -2.95
C GLN A 104 -8.07 16.73 -4.32
N LEU A 105 -8.44 15.56 -4.85
CA LEU A 105 -7.99 15.07 -6.16
C LEU A 105 -9.16 14.44 -6.91
N ALA A 106 -9.18 14.57 -8.23
CA ALA A 106 -10.14 13.90 -9.10
C ALA A 106 -9.45 13.39 -10.36
N TRP A 107 -9.77 12.17 -10.78
CA TRP A 107 -9.21 11.57 -11.99
C TRP A 107 -10.19 10.58 -12.61
N SER A 108 -10.05 10.35 -13.91
CA SER A 108 -10.79 9.32 -14.64
C SER A 108 -9.94 8.07 -14.79
N ALA A 109 -10.60 6.92 -14.83
CA ALA A 109 -9.99 5.64 -15.11
C ALA A 109 -10.80 4.89 -16.16
N GLN A 110 -10.10 4.00 -16.89
CA GLN A 110 -10.77 3.06 -17.78
C GLN A 110 -11.68 2.12 -16.97
N PRO A 111 -12.80 1.64 -17.56
CA PRO A 111 -13.61 0.60 -16.94
C PRO A 111 -12.75 -0.61 -16.61
N ARG A 112 -12.53 -0.82 -15.32
CA ARG A 112 -12.06 -2.09 -14.77
C ARG A 112 -12.88 -2.38 -13.53
N ALA A 113 -13.16 -3.67 -13.32
CA ALA A 113 -13.79 -4.20 -12.12
C ALA A 113 -13.13 -3.57 -10.89
N THR A 114 -13.85 -2.73 -10.15
CA THR A 114 -13.31 -2.05 -8.98
C THR A 114 -13.53 -2.94 -7.77
N VAL A 115 -12.46 -3.59 -7.32
CA VAL A 115 -12.44 -4.23 -6.01
C VAL A 115 -11.94 -3.19 -5.00
N PRO A 116 -12.73 -2.81 -3.98
CA PRO A 116 -12.25 -1.91 -2.93
C PRO A 116 -10.93 -2.40 -2.33
N GLY A 117 -9.99 -1.48 -2.12
CA GLY A 117 -8.65 -1.75 -1.63
C GLY A 117 -7.66 -2.22 -2.68
N ASN A 118 -8.09 -2.53 -3.93
CA ASN A 118 -7.24 -3.19 -4.93
C ASN A 118 -6.76 -2.31 -6.09
N GLU A 119 -7.56 -1.35 -6.56
CA GLU A 119 -7.18 -0.48 -7.69
C GLU A 119 -6.43 0.78 -7.26
N VAL A 120 -6.79 1.30 -6.07
CA VAL A 120 -6.17 2.49 -5.48
C VAL A 120 -5.56 2.12 -4.14
N ARG A 121 -4.27 2.43 -3.94
CA ARG A 121 -3.62 2.34 -2.63
C ARG A 121 -3.37 3.74 -2.09
N LEU A 122 -3.72 3.94 -0.83
CA LEU A 122 -3.44 5.16 -0.07
C LEU A 122 -2.29 4.86 0.89
N LEU A 123 -1.16 5.55 0.73
CA LEU A 123 -0.02 5.45 1.65
C LEU A 123 0.22 6.83 2.24
N PHE A 124 -0.28 7.07 3.46
CA PHE A 124 -0.04 8.30 4.19
C PHE A 124 0.81 8.00 5.41
N VAL A 125 1.89 8.78 5.56
CA VAL A 125 2.85 8.65 6.66
C VAL A 125 2.47 9.59 7.80
N ASP A 126 1.92 10.75 7.46
CA ASP A 126 1.40 11.76 8.38
C ASP A 126 0.30 12.59 7.68
N GLU A 127 -0.18 13.64 8.35
CA GLU A 127 -1.25 14.52 7.83
C GLU A 127 -0.84 15.35 6.60
N THR A 128 0.45 15.48 6.33
CA THR A 128 1.02 16.32 5.28
C THR A 128 1.66 15.54 4.13
N HIS A 129 2.14 14.33 4.38
CA HIS A 129 2.85 13.48 3.42
C HIS A 129 2.03 12.25 3.05
N GLY A 130 1.69 12.17 1.77
CA GLY A 130 0.86 11.08 1.26
C GLY A 130 1.16 10.72 -0.18
N LEU A 131 0.88 9.47 -0.49
CA LEU A 131 0.97 8.90 -1.82
C LEU A 131 -0.36 8.22 -2.16
N VAL A 132 -0.81 8.42 -3.39
CA VAL A 132 -1.96 7.72 -3.95
C VAL A 132 -1.49 7.00 -5.19
N LEU A 133 -1.44 5.68 -5.12
CA LEU A 133 -1.14 4.84 -6.27
C LEU A 133 -2.44 4.48 -6.97
N ASN A 134 -2.65 5.01 -8.17
CA ASN A 134 -3.70 4.56 -9.07
C ASN A 134 -3.12 3.54 -10.05
N ARG A 135 -3.54 2.27 -9.95
CA ARG A 135 -3.03 1.20 -10.81
C ARG A 135 -3.63 1.21 -12.23
N ALA A 136 -4.75 1.88 -12.41
CA ALA A 136 -5.48 1.96 -13.68
C ALA A 136 -5.67 3.44 -14.09
N GLY A 137 -4.59 4.10 -14.51
CA GLY A 137 -4.66 5.43 -15.11
C GLY A 137 -5.50 5.45 -16.39
N SER A 138 -5.90 6.64 -16.83
CA SER A 138 -6.76 6.84 -18.01
C SER A 138 -6.15 6.32 -19.32
N ASP A 139 -4.83 6.22 -19.40
CA ASP A 139 -4.06 5.68 -20.52
C ASP A 139 -3.69 4.19 -20.32
N GLY A 140 -4.23 3.54 -19.29
CA GLY A 140 -3.92 2.17 -18.91
C GLY A 140 -2.60 2.01 -18.15
N LYS A 141 -1.90 3.11 -17.83
CA LYS A 141 -0.66 3.07 -17.05
C LYS A 141 -0.91 3.46 -15.59
N PRO A 142 -0.16 2.87 -14.65
CA PRO A 142 -0.24 3.28 -13.26
C PRO A 142 0.37 4.66 -13.06
N VAL A 143 -0.23 5.44 -12.16
CA VAL A 143 0.22 6.79 -11.80
C VAL A 143 0.35 6.87 -10.28
N LEU A 144 1.47 7.44 -9.81
CA LEU A 144 1.68 7.74 -8.41
C LEU A 144 1.44 9.24 -8.19
N TYR A 145 0.45 9.60 -7.38
CA TYR A 145 0.27 10.97 -6.93
C TYR A 145 0.96 11.15 -5.59
N ARG A 146 1.65 12.28 -5.42
CA ARG A 146 2.32 12.66 -4.17
C ARG A 146 1.80 13.99 -3.65
N THR A 147 1.63 14.07 -2.34
CA THR A 147 1.47 15.33 -1.62
C THR A 147 2.51 15.46 -0.51
N THR A 148 2.91 16.71 -0.25
CA THR A 148 3.76 17.14 0.87
C THR A 148 3.10 18.31 1.64
N SER A 149 1.82 18.57 1.36
CA SER A 149 1.03 19.70 1.87
C SER A 149 -0.35 19.28 2.37
N GLY A 150 -0.49 18.00 2.75
CA GLY A 150 -1.74 17.43 3.27
C GLY A 150 -2.86 17.42 2.24
N GLY A 151 -2.49 17.30 0.97
CA GLY A 151 -3.40 17.29 -0.16
C GLY A 151 -3.89 18.66 -0.63
N SER A 152 -3.34 19.77 -0.10
CA SER A 152 -3.55 21.11 -0.66
C SER A 152 -2.99 21.23 -2.10
N SER A 153 -1.97 20.43 -2.40
CA SER A 153 -1.41 20.27 -3.75
C SER A 153 -0.95 18.85 -3.97
N TRP A 154 -1.13 18.36 -5.20
CA TRP A 154 -0.72 17.03 -5.64
C TRP A 154 0.19 17.11 -6.85
N GLN A 155 1.20 16.25 -6.89
CA GLN A 155 2.09 16.07 -8.03
C GLN A 155 1.91 14.65 -8.57
N ALA A 156 1.66 14.53 -9.88
CA ALA A 156 1.69 13.23 -10.57
C ALA A 156 3.14 12.84 -10.89
N LEU A 157 3.51 11.62 -10.53
CA LEU A 157 4.82 11.01 -10.75
C LEU A 157 4.65 9.75 -11.59
N ALA A 158 5.56 9.55 -12.54
CA ALA A 158 5.63 8.33 -13.32
C ALA A 158 6.37 7.24 -12.54
N LEU A 159 5.91 6.00 -12.65
CA LEU A 159 6.62 4.82 -12.14
C LEU A 159 7.50 4.23 -13.23
N PRO A 160 8.71 3.73 -12.91
CA PRO A 160 9.52 2.97 -13.85
C PRO A 160 8.95 1.56 -14.05
N GLY A 161 9.19 0.99 -15.24
CA GLY A 161 8.77 -0.37 -15.60
C GLY A 161 7.26 -0.56 -15.65
N ILE A 162 6.83 -1.82 -15.71
CA ILE A 162 5.42 -2.24 -15.63
C ILE A 162 5.19 -2.84 -14.24
N PRO A 163 4.50 -2.15 -13.33
CA PRO A 163 4.27 -2.65 -11.96
C PRO A 163 3.60 -4.01 -11.88
N ALA A 164 4.04 -4.83 -10.93
CA ALA A 164 3.49 -6.17 -10.69
C ALA A 164 2.06 -6.09 -10.13
N PRO A 165 1.19 -7.09 -10.41
CA PRO A 165 0.04 -7.38 -9.55
C PRO A 165 0.50 -7.68 -8.11
N GLY A 166 -0.37 -7.55 -7.12
CA GLY A 166 -0.06 -8.05 -5.77
C GLY A 166 0.51 -7.04 -4.78
N SER A 167 1.62 -6.33 -5.04
CA SER A 167 2.10 -5.21 -4.18
C SER A 167 3.20 -4.36 -4.85
N PRO A 168 2.87 -3.57 -5.88
CA PRO A 168 3.76 -2.55 -6.36
C PRO A 168 3.73 -1.37 -5.39
N VAL A 169 4.91 -1.10 -4.82
CA VAL A 169 5.27 0.04 -3.98
C VAL A 169 5.13 -0.20 -2.47
N SER A 170 6.28 -0.28 -1.79
CA SER A 170 6.43 -0.22 -0.33
C SER A 170 7.15 1.08 0.03
N PHE A 171 6.55 1.90 0.91
CA PHE A 171 7.20 3.08 1.49
C PHE A 171 7.29 2.90 3.00
N ILE A 172 8.45 3.20 3.56
CA ILE A 172 8.67 3.20 5.01
C ILE A 172 8.54 4.60 5.61
N ASP A 173 8.72 5.63 4.78
CA ASP A 173 8.52 7.04 5.11
C ASP A 173 8.23 7.85 3.83
N ALA A 174 8.18 9.18 3.95
CA ALA A 174 7.84 10.08 2.85
C ALA A 174 8.90 10.20 1.74
N GLN A 175 10.10 9.66 1.94
CA GLN A 175 11.24 9.77 1.02
C GLN A 175 11.73 8.40 0.52
N HIS A 176 11.70 7.37 1.36
CA HIS A 176 12.28 6.06 1.07
C HIS A 176 11.20 5.05 0.70
N GLY A 177 11.33 4.48 -0.50
CA GLY A 177 10.41 3.45 -0.98
C GLY A 177 11.01 2.53 -2.04
N TRP A 178 10.32 1.42 -2.29
CA TRP A 178 10.71 0.40 -3.26
C TRP A 178 9.53 0.00 -4.11
N LEU A 179 9.77 -0.31 -5.38
CA LEU A 179 8.77 -0.75 -6.34
C LEU A 179 9.18 -2.09 -6.94
N LEU A 180 8.25 -3.04 -6.94
CA LEU A 180 8.33 -4.27 -7.73
C LEU A 180 7.65 -4.05 -9.08
N ALA A 181 8.39 -4.25 -10.17
CA ALA A 181 7.95 -4.06 -11.55
C ALA A 181 8.54 -5.12 -12.49
N ASP A 182 8.10 -5.11 -13.74
CA ASP A 182 8.50 -5.99 -14.84
C ASP A 182 8.35 -7.48 -14.45
N VAL A 183 7.27 -7.77 -13.74
CA VAL A 183 6.94 -9.12 -13.27
C VAL A 183 6.18 -9.85 -14.36
N ASN A 184 6.81 -10.89 -14.92
CA ASN A 184 6.20 -11.75 -15.92
C ASN A 184 6.34 -13.20 -15.49
N ALA A 185 5.22 -13.77 -15.08
CA ALA A 185 5.10 -15.13 -14.59
C ALA A 185 4.74 -16.10 -15.74
N ALA A 186 5.56 -17.12 -15.94
CA ALA A 186 5.27 -18.24 -16.81
C ALA A 186 5.83 -19.53 -16.21
N MET A 187 5.01 -20.57 -16.12
CA MET A 187 5.41 -21.88 -15.58
C MET A 187 6.05 -21.78 -14.18
N SER A 188 5.48 -20.92 -13.32
CA SER A 188 5.97 -20.60 -11.96
C SER A 188 7.41 -20.12 -11.91
N GLN A 189 7.82 -19.45 -12.98
CA GLN A 189 9.01 -18.64 -13.04
C GLN A 189 8.59 -17.21 -13.35
N SER A 190 9.07 -16.27 -12.56
CA SER A 190 8.73 -14.87 -12.67
C SER A 190 9.97 -14.00 -12.79
N THR A 191 10.06 -13.24 -13.87
CA THR A 191 11.00 -12.12 -13.98
C THR A 191 10.64 -11.06 -12.95
N ALA A 192 11.58 -10.22 -12.55
CA ALA A 192 11.26 -9.06 -11.72
C ALA A 192 12.37 -8.01 -11.78
N THR A 193 11.98 -6.76 -11.65
CA THR A 193 12.85 -5.62 -11.39
C THR A 193 12.41 -4.94 -10.09
N ILE A 194 13.38 -4.66 -9.21
CA ILE A 194 13.14 -3.91 -7.98
C ILE A 194 13.82 -2.55 -8.13
N PHE A 195 13.03 -1.49 -7.98
CA PHE A 195 13.50 -0.12 -7.95
C PHE A 195 13.44 0.42 -6.52
N ARG A 196 14.35 1.35 -6.20
CA ARG A 196 14.38 2.11 -4.94
C ARG A 196 14.33 3.61 -5.23
N THR A 197 13.61 4.35 -4.40
CA THR A 197 13.62 5.81 -4.34
C THR A 197 14.12 6.27 -2.98
N ASN A 198 14.80 7.42 -2.95
CA ASN A 198 15.20 8.13 -1.72
C ASN A 198 14.70 9.59 -1.72
N ASP A 199 13.77 9.95 -2.62
CA ASP A 199 13.25 11.31 -2.80
C ASP A 199 11.71 11.35 -2.97
N GLY A 200 11.03 10.34 -2.41
CA GLY A 200 9.58 10.24 -2.39
C GLY A 200 8.98 9.84 -3.74
N GLY A 201 9.71 9.07 -4.54
CA GLY A 201 9.29 8.58 -5.85
C GLY A 201 9.52 9.56 -6.99
N SER A 202 10.27 10.64 -6.77
CA SER A 202 10.61 11.61 -7.82
C SER A 202 11.63 11.02 -8.79
N THR A 203 12.58 10.25 -8.27
CA THR A 203 13.51 9.41 -9.04
C THR A 203 13.57 8.00 -8.48
N TRP A 204 13.85 7.05 -9.36
CA TRP A 204 13.92 5.63 -9.04
C TRP A 204 15.20 5.01 -9.62
N LEU A 205 15.88 4.20 -8.83
CA LEU A 205 17.08 3.48 -9.20
C LEU A 205 16.81 1.98 -9.15
N GLN A 206 17.15 1.26 -10.22
CA GLN A 206 17.10 -0.20 -10.21
C GLN A 206 18.15 -0.75 -9.23
N VAL A 207 17.72 -1.52 -8.23
CA VAL A 207 18.60 -2.12 -7.20
C VAL A 207 18.72 -3.63 -7.35
N ALA A 208 17.70 -4.29 -7.90
CA ALA A 208 17.77 -5.70 -8.27
C ALA A 208 16.98 -6.00 -9.53
N HIS A 209 17.37 -7.08 -10.21
CA HIS A 209 16.68 -7.60 -11.37
C HIS A 209 16.88 -9.11 -11.50
N VAL A 210 15.91 -9.81 -12.07
CA VAL A 210 16.02 -11.20 -12.45
C VAL A 210 15.22 -11.48 -13.72
N ASP A 211 15.87 -12.07 -14.72
CA ASP A 211 15.29 -12.58 -15.95
C ASP A 211 16.04 -13.83 -16.44
N LEU A 212 15.71 -14.30 -17.65
CA LEU A 212 16.30 -15.49 -18.25
C LEU A 212 17.81 -15.38 -18.51
N ASN A 213 18.36 -14.16 -18.57
CA ASN A 213 19.73 -13.87 -18.97
C ASN A 213 20.59 -13.33 -17.84
N SER A 214 19.99 -12.78 -16.79
CA SER A 214 20.64 -12.05 -15.72
C SER A 214 19.90 -12.18 -14.40
N ALA A 215 20.64 -12.28 -13.31
CA ALA A 215 20.07 -12.31 -11.96
C ALA A 215 20.96 -11.55 -10.99
N SER A 216 20.34 -10.68 -10.20
CA SER A 216 20.97 -10.07 -9.02
C SER A 216 21.33 -11.14 -7.98
N PRO A 217 22.38 -10.93 -7.16
CA PRO A 217 22.85 -11.93 -6.22
C PRO A 217 21.75 -12.47 -5.29
N GLY A 218 21.52 -13.78 -5.38
CA GLY A 218 20.61 -14.56 -4.54
C GLY A 218 19.11 -14.35 -4.79
N LEU A 219 18.73 -13.55 -5.78
CA LEU A 219 17.38 -13.50 -6.32
C LEU A 219 17.27 -14.51 -7.47
N THR A 220 16.16 -15.25 -7.54
CA THR A 220 15.94 -16.26 -8.59
C THR A 220 14.60 -16.03 -9.28
N MET A 221 14.43 -16.63 -10.46
CA MET A 221 13.15 -16.58 -11.18
C MET A 221 12.09 -17.45 -10.52
N ASN A 222 12.41 -18.30 -9.53
CA ASN A 222 11.42 -19.21 -8.95
C ASN A 222 10.23 -18.43 -8.36
N GLY A 223 9.03 -18.98 -8.55
CA GLY A 223 7.79 -18.48 -7.93
C GLY A 223 7.23 -17.22 -8.54
N ASP A 224 5.92 -17.03 -8.42
CA ASP A 224 5.25 -15.82 -8.89
C ASP A 224 5.29 -14.77 -7.76
N LYS A 225 6.02 -13.69 -8.04
CA LYS A 225 6.39 -12.68 -7.04
C LYS A 225 5.21 -11.74 -6.81
N ASP A 226 4.66 -11.81 -5.61
CA ASP A 226 3.40 -11.14 -5.27
C ASP A 226 3.57 -9.99 -4.28
N SER A 227 4.55 -10.07 -3.37
CA SER A 227 4.69 -9.08 -2.31
C SER A 227 6.11 -8.57 -2.11
N LEU A 228 6.24 -7.25 -1.90
CA LEU A 228 7.48 -6.58 -1.53
C LEU A 228 7.20 -5.68 -0.33
N ALA A 229 7.96 -5.85 0.76
CA ALA A 229 7.84 -5.03 1.95
C ALA A 229 9.21 -4.70 2.54
N PHE A 230 9.38 -3.48 3.04
CA PHE A 230 10.57 -3.05 3.77
C PHE A 230 10.17 -2.59 5.17
N SER A 231 11.01 -2.92 6.16
CA SER A 231 10.86 -2.45 7.54
C SER A 231 11.69 -1.21 7.82
N ASP A 232 12.82 -1.09 7.11
CA ASP A 232 13.74 0.03 7.18
C ASP A 232 14.49 0.16 5.83
N ALA A 233 15.46 1.08 5.77
CA ALA A 233 16.23 1.41 4.57
C ALA A 233 17.05 0.24 3.99
N ASP A 234 17.30 -0.79 4.79
CA ASP A 234 18.23 -1.88 4.49
C ASP A 234 17.51 -3.25 4.49
N THR A 235 16.54 -3.47 5.38
CA THR A 235 15.90 -4.75 5.59
C THR A 235 14.52 -4.83 4.94
N GLY A 236 14.39 -5.77 4.01
CA GLY A 236 13.16 -6.02 3.27
C GLY A 236 12.96 -7.48 2.90
N TRP A 237 11.74 -7.78 2.45
CA TRP A 237 11.29 -9.11 2.09
C TRP A 237 10.56 -9.07 0.76
N LEU A 238 10.82 -10.11 -0.04
CA LEU A 238 10.08 -10.41 -1.25
C LEU A 238 9.42 -11.77 -1.02
N VAL A 239 8.12 -11.86 -1.28
CA VAL A 239 7.38 -13.12 -1.15
C VAL A 239 6.80 -13.51 -2.50
N ALA A 240 6.90 -14.78 -2.83
CA ALA A 240 6.30 -15.39 -4.01
C ALA A 240 5.52 -16.63 -3.61
N ASP A 241 4.57 -17.03 -4.44
CA ASP A 241 4.04 -18.39 -4.42
C ASP A 241 4.97 -19.33 -5.22
N SER A 242 4.69 -20.63 -5.26
CA SER A 242 5.42 -21.59 -6.09
C SER A 242 4.46 -22.49 -6.83
N ALA A 243 4.95 -23.20 -7.85
CA ALA A 243 4.15 -24.19 -8.59
C ALA A 243 3.47 -25.24 -7.69
N GLY A 244 4.11 -25.55 -6.55
CA GLY A 244 3.60 -26.51 -5.57
C GLY A 244 2.66 -25.90 -4.53
N GLY A 245 2.37 -24.60 -4.64
CA GLY A 245 1.51 -23.88 -3.70
C GLY A 245 2.19 -23.42 -2.42
N ASN A 246 3.50 -23.58 -2.28
CA ASN A 246 4.25 -23.12 -1.11
C ASN A 246 4.73 -21.69 -1.29
N ALA A 247 4.72 -20.90 -0.23
CA ALA A 247 5.35 -19.59 -0.22
C ALA A 247 6.88 -19.69 -0.28
N ILE A 248 7.50 -18.82 -1.07
CA ILE A 248 8.94 -18.59 -1.13
C ILE A 248 9.21 -17.20 -0.57
N LEU A 249 10.12 -17.12 0.41
CA LEU A 249 10.53 -15.87 1.04
C LEU A 249 11.98 -15.55 0.67
N TRP A 250 12.25 -14.35 0.18
CA TRP A 250 13.60 -13.78 0.15
C TRP A 250 13.69 -12.63 1.13
N VAL A 251 14.89 -12.46 1.70
CA VAL A 251 15.25 -11.40 2.64
C VAL A 251 16.45 -10.63 2.10
N THR A 252 16.42 -9.31 2.23
CA THR A 252 17.56 -8.42 2.00
C THR A 252 17.92 -7.68 3.29
N HIS A 253 19.18 -7.30 3.43
CA HIS A 253 19.70 -6.45 4.51
C HIS A 253 20.61 -5.32 3.98
N ASP A 254 20.47 -5.00 2.70
CA ASP A 254 21.24 -3.95 2.02
C ASP A 254 20.36 -3.11 1.06
N GLY A 255 19.07 -3.03 1.37
CA GLY A 255 18.11 -2.20 0.66
C GLY A 255 17.68 -2.79 -0.68
N GLY A 256 17.82 -4.10 -0.86
CA GLY A 256 17.43 -4.85 -2.05
C GLY A 256 18.54 -5.09 -3.05
N LEU A 257 19.81 -4.81 -2.72
CA LEU A 257 20.96 -5.04 -3.61
C LEU A 257 21.32 -6.53 -3.69
N THR A 258 21.23 -7.24 -2.56
CA THR A 258 21.39 -8.69 -2.47
C THR A 258 20.24 -9.33 -1.71
N TRP A 259 19.92 -10.56 -2.10
CA TRP A 259 18.81 -11.32 -1.54
C TRP A 259 19.29 -12.68 -1.06
N LYS A 260 18.64 -13.22 -0.04
CA LYS A 260 18.84 -14.59 0.43
C LYS A 260 17.49 -15.23 0.66
N GLN A 261 17.33 -16.46 0.20
CA GLN A 261 16.11 -17.20 0.47
C GLN A 261 16.03 -17.55 1.96
N GLY A 262 14.94 -17.14 2.60
CA GLY A 262 14.55 -17.52 3.95
C GLY A 262 13.70 -18.79 3.95
N THR A 263 13.37 -19.27 5.14
CA THR A 263 12.52 -20.44 5.34
C THR A 263 11.30 -20.08 6.18
N LEU A 264 10.14 -20.53 5.75
CA LEU A 264 8.92 -20.54 6.57
C LEU A 264 8.68 -21.97 7.08
N PRO A 265 8.27 -22.15 8.34
CA PRO A 265 7.83 -23.46 8.80
C PRO A 265 6.59 -23.93 8.01
N ALA A 266 6.45 -25.24 7.87
CA ALA A 266 5.30 -25.81 7.20
C ALA A 266 4.06 -25.70 8.09
N PRO A 267 2.92 -25.21 7.56
CA PRO A 267 1.63 -25.14 8.25
C PRO A 267 1.24 -26.47 8.90
N ALA A 268 1.23 -26.50 10.23
CA ALA A 268 0.93 -27.67 11.02
C ALA A 268 -0.52 -28.11 10.78
N GLY A 269 -0.68 -29.40 10.49
CA GLY A 269 -1.99 -30.01 10.27
C GLY A 269 -2.66 -29.63 8.94
N VAL A 270 -1.94 -28.97 8.03
CA VAL A 270 -2.45 -28.64 6.68
C VAL A 270 -1.50 -29.19 5.63
N TYR A 271 -2.05 -29.91 4.66
CA TYR A 271 -1.30 -30.28 3.46
C TYR A 271 -1.31 -29.12 2.47
N VAL A 272 -0.16 -28.48 2.28
CA VAL A 272 0.00 -27.40 1.30
C VAL A 272 0.28 -28.02 -0.07
N SER A 273 -0.79 -28.34 -0.78
CA SER A 273 -0.74 -28.64 -2.22
C SER A 273 -1.74 -27.82 -3.02
N GLY A 274 -2.21 -26.72 -2.42
CA GLY A 274 -3.08 -25.72 -3.02
C GLY A 274 -2.42 -24.36 -2.96
N ASN A 275 -3.07 -23.36 -3.53
CA ASN A 275 -2.52 -22.01 -3.62
C ASN A 275 -2.42 -21.39 -2.20
N ALA A 276 -1.19 -21.22 -1.70
CA ALA A 276 -0.92 -20.30 -0.62
C ALA A 276 -0.73 -18.91 -1.21
N ALA A 277 -1.47 -17.93 -0.68
CA ALA A 277 -1.32 -16.52 -1.03
C ALA A 277 -0.68 -15.82 0.17
N PRO A 278 0.66 -15.67 0.19
CA PRO A 278 1.31 -14.90 1.22
C PRO A 278 1.01 -13.41 1.04
N GLY A 279 0.64 -12.73 2.13
CA GLY A 279 0.69 -11.27 2.14
C GLY A 279 2.12 -10.77 2.30
N GLY A 280 2.28 -9.45 2.39
CA GLY A 280 3.56 -8.84 2.75
C GLY A 280 3.80 -8.91 4.26
N PRO A 281 5.04 -9.15 4.72
CA PRO A 281 5.32 -9.06 6.13
C PRO A 281 5.23 -7.60 6.60
N GLN A 282 4.57 -7.40 7.74
CA GLN A 282 4.50 -6.13 8.43
C GLN A 282 5.38 -6.16 9.68
N PHE A 283 6.28 -5.19 9.82
CA PHE A 283 7.19 -5.09 10.96
C PHE A 283 6.82 -3.93 11.88
N PHE A 284 6.95 -4.19 13.17
CA PHE A 284 6.70 -3.24 14.25
C PHE A 284 8.03 -2.96 14.96
N GLY A 285 8.86 -2.12 14.37
CA GLY A 285 10.25 -1.92 14.79
C GLY A 285 11.20 -3.02 14.28
N PRO A 286 12.44 -3.11 14.81
CA PRO A 286 13.53 -3.84 14.15
C PRO A 286 13.50 -5.37 14.27
N GLY A 287 12.56 -5.92 15.05
CA GLY A 287 12.56 -7.35 15.40
C GLY A 287 11.22 -8.04 15.15
N GLN A 288 10.13 -7.41 15.56
CA GLN A 288 8.84 -8.08 15.54
C GLN A 288 8.13 -7.90 14.21
N GLY A 289 7.76 -9.01 13.59
CA GLY A 289 7.10 -9.04 12.30
C GLY A 289 5.95 -10.03 12.27
N VAL A 290 4.93 -9.71 11.48
CA VAL A 290 3.80 -10.59 11.20
C VAL A 290 3.68 -10.75 9.69
N LEU A 291 3.70 -11.98 9.21
CA LEU A 291 3.49 -12.34 7.81
C LEU A 291 2.19 -13.15 7.70
N PRO A 292 1.10 -12.56 7.18
CA PRO A 292 -0.13 -13.29 6.93
C PRO A 292 0.03 -14.24 5.74
N MET A 293 -0.56 -15.42 5.83
CA MET A 293 -0.58 -16.39 4.73
C MET A 293 -1.96 -17.04 4.65
N GLU A 294 -2.65 -16.79 3.56
CA GLU A 294 -3.87 -17.52 3.23
C GLU A 294 -3.52 -18.86 2.60
N ILE A 295 -4.22 -19.92 3.00
CA ILE A 295 -4.06 -21.25 2.44
C ILE A 295 -5.43 -21.78 2.02
N THR A 296 -5.54 -22.14 0.75
CA THR A 296 -6.70 -22.87 0.25
C THR A 296 -6.64 -24.33 0.68
N LEU A 297 -7.60 -24.78 1.48
CA LEU A 297 -7.67 -26.17 1.92
C LEU A 297 -8.24 -27.09 0.84
N VAL A 298 -7.36 -27.58 -0.03
CA VAL A 298 -7.71 -28.57 -1.05
C VAL A 298 -7.53 -29.98 -0.48
N PRO A 299 -8.54 -30.87 -0.54
CA PRO A 299 -8.38 -32.26 -0.15
C PRO A 299 -7.29 -32.96 -0.97
N GLN A 300 -6.55 -33.89 -0.34
CA GLN A 300 -5.55 -34.67 -1.07
C GLN A 300 -6.20 -35.46 -2.23
N PRO A 301 -5.58 -35.49 -3.43
CA PRO A 301 -6.14 -36.23 -4.56
C PRO A 301 -6.13 -37.74 -4.28
N SER A 302 -7.30 -38.38 -4.26
CA SER A 302 -7.44 -39.84 -4.13
C SER A 302 -7.36 -40.59 -5.47
N GLY A 303 -6.58 -40.09 -6.43
CA GLY A 303 -6.38 -40.73 -7.74
C GLY A 303 -7.47 -40.47 -8.80
N GLY A 304 -8.39 -39.53 -8.56
CA GLY A 304 -9.41 -39.10 -9.54
C GLY A 304 -9.59 -37.57 -9.58
N PRO A 305 -10.30 -37.03 -10.59
CA PRO A 305 -10.60 -35.59 -10.69
C PRO A 305 -11.39 -35.12 -9.46
N GLN A 306 -10.92 -34.04 -8.83
CA GLN A 306 -11.61 -33.41 -7.69
C GLN A 306 -12.62 -32.39 -8.22
N THR A 307 -13.88 -32.47 -7.77
CA THR A 307 -14.89 -31.45 -8.05
C THR A 307 -14.74 -30.29 -7.08
N VAL A 308 -14.56 -29.07 -7.59
CA VAL A 308 -14.54 -27.86 -6.75
C VAL A 308 -15.95 -27.59 -6.20
N PRO A 309 -16.13 -27.40 -4.88
CA PRO A 309 -17.43 -27.03 -4.32
C PRO A 309 -17.98 -25.72 -4.91
N ALA A 310 -19.30 -25.57 -4.97
CA ALA A 310 -19.94 -24.35 -5.48
C ALA A 310 -19.66 -23.08 -4.65
N GLU A 311 -19.29 -23.26 -3.38
CA GLU A 311 -18.82 -22.23 -2.45
C GLU A 311 -17.29 -22.18 -2.34
N GLY A 312 -16.62 -23.10 -3.04
CA GLY A 312 -15.17 -23.20 -3.14
C GLY A 312 -14.55 -23.90 -1.97
N TYR A 313 -13.25 -24.07 -2.05
CA TYR A 313 -12.49 -24.60 -0.93
C TYR A 313 -12.36 -23.54 0.16
N PRO A 314 -12.44 -23.92 1.44
CA PRO A 314 -12.20 -23.00 2.55
C PRO A 314 -10.81 -22.37 2.45
N LEU A 315 -10.75 -21.06 2.70
CA LEU A 315 -9.50 -20.33 2.92
C LEU A 315 -9.25 -20.26 4.42
N VAL A 316 -8.05 -20.63 4.85
CA VAL A 316 -7.61 -20.51 6.24
C VAL A 316 -6.45 -19.54 6.30
N LEU A 317 -6.47 -18.64 7.28
CA LEU A 317 -5.40 -17.68 7.49
C LEU A 317 -4.47 -18.14 8.62
N PHE A 318 -3.19 -18.17 8.28
CA PHE A 318 -2.10 -18.29 9.22
C PHE A 318 -1.41 -16.93 9.37
N ALA A 319 -0.80 -16.71 10.53
CA ALA A 319 0.20 -15.67 10.70
C ALA A 319 1.53 -16.34 11.07
N TYR A 320 2.58 -15.97 10.36
CA TYR A 320 3.95 -16.23 10.78
C TYR A 320 4.44 -15.06 11.61
N LEU A 321 4.93 -15.34 12.81
CA LEU A 321 5.45 -14.38 13.76
C LEU A 321 6.96 -14.49 13.82
N SER A 322 7.63 -13.35 13.71
CA SER A 322 9.06 -13.22 13.94
C SER A 322 9.30 -12.27 15.11
N ASP A 323 10.31 -12.58 15.93
CA ASP A 323 10.82 -11.70 16.99
C ASP A 323 12.24 -11.20 16.71
N ASP A 324 12.85 -11.64 15.60
CA ASP A 324 14.28 -11.46 15.29
C ASP A 324 14.54 -10.77 13.95
N GLY A 325 13.57 -10.00 13.45
CA GLY A 325 13.69 -9.22 12.22
C GLY A 325 13.56 -10.10 10.99
N GLY A 326 12.66 -11.10 11.05
CA GLY A 326 12.36 -12.00 9.95
C GLY A 326 13.44 -13.04 9.65
N ARG A 327 14.39 -13.26 10.57
CA ARG A 327 15.44 -14.30 10.41
C ARG A 327 14.88 -15.68 10.71
N SER A 328 13.97 -15.78 11.68
CA SER A 328 13.18 -16.96 11.97
C SER A 328 11.71 -16.61 12.14
N TRP A 329 10.86 -17.60 11.89
CA TRP A 329 9.41 -17.49 11.91
C TRP A 329 8.82 -18.66 12.68
N SER A 330 7.79 -18.38 13.47
CA SER A 330 6.90 -19.36 14.09
C SER A 330 5.49 -19.13 13.56
N GLU A 331 4.65 -20.15 13.50
CA GLU A 331 3.31 -20.02 12.92
C GLU A 331 2.21 -20.11 13.98
N ILE A 332 1.13 -19.38 13.74
CA ILE A 332 -0.13 -19.52 14.45
C ILE A 332 -1.29 -19.57 13.45
N ARG A 333 -2.29 -20.39 13.74
CA ARG A 333 -3.54 -20.41 12.98
C ARG A 333 -4.50 -19.37 13.55
N LEU A 334 -5.09 -18.55 12.69
CA LEU A 334 -6.00 -17.49 13.07
C LEU A 334 -7.46 -17.99 13.06
N PRO A 335 -8.39 -17.36 13.83
CA PRO A 335 -9.73 -17.90 14.06
C PRO A 335 -10.67 -17.77 12.86
N ALA A 336 -10.31 -16.95 11.87
CA ALA A 336 -11.15 -16.68 10.72
C ALA A 336 -10.88 -17.65 9.57
N THR A 337 -11.96 -18.10 8.94
CA THR A 337 -11.93 -18.81 7.67
C THR A 337 -12.73 -18.03 6.65
N GLY A 338 -12.19 -17.87 5.44
CA GLY A 338 -12.86 -17.23 4.31
C GLY A 338 -13.23 -18.24 3.22
N SER A 339 -13.73 -17.72 2.11
CA SER A 339 -13.88 -18.45 0.85
C SER A 339 -13.86 -17.44 -0.31
N PHE A 340 -13.92 -17.90 -1.55
CA PHE A 340 -14.03 -16.96 -2.68
C PHE A 340 -15.32 -16.12 -2.65
N ARG A 341 -16.34 -16.53 -1.88
CA ARG A 341 -17.58 -15.77 -1.65
C ARG A 341 -17.56 -14.94 -0.38
N GLN A 342 -16.67 -15.25 0.55
CA GLN A 342 -16.54 -14.58 1.84
C GLN A 342 -15.12 -14.03 1.93
N PRO A 343 -14.91 -12.78 1.50
CA PRO A 343 -13.58 -12.19 1.48
C PRO A 343 -13.01 -12.16 2.88
N LEU A 344 -11.72 -12.42 2.96
CA LEU A 344 -10.94 -12.28 4.17
C LEU A 344 -10.15 -10.98 4.09
N THR A 345 -10.20 -10.18 5.15
CA THR A 345 -9.41 -8.95 5.27
C THR A 345 -8.86 -8.86 6.68
N TRP A 346 -7.69 -8.26 6.83
CA TRP A 346 -7.03 -8.15 8.12
C TRP A 346 -6.25 -6.85 8.24
N GLN A 347 -6.04 -6.46 9.48
CA GLN A 347 -5.13 -5.39 9.84
C GLN A 347 -4.39 -5.75 11.12
N PHE A 348 -3.06 -5.66 11.06
CA PHE A 348 -2.22 -5.73 12.25
C PHE A 348 -1.85 -4.29 12.62
N LEU A 349 -2.49 -3.71 13.65
CA LEU A 349 -2.23 -2.31 14.02
C LEU A 349 -0.86 -2.18 14.69
N ASN A 350 -0.57 -3.10 15.61
CA ASN A 350 0.71 -3.19 16.30
C ASN A 350 0.99 -4.65 16.70
N ARG A 351 1.89 -4.88 17.66
CA ARG A 351 2.31 -6.21 18.12
C ARG A 351 1.23 -6.98 18.90
N GLN A 352 0.19 -6.30 19.36
CA GLN A 352 -0.83 -6.83 20.26
C GLN A 352 -2.23 -6.75 19.65
N ASP A 353 -2.53 -5.63 18.99
CA ASP A 353 -3.86 -5.25 18.55
C ASP A 353 -4.12 -5.58 17.08
N TRP A 354 -4.90 -6.63 16.79
CA TRP A 354 -5.19 -7.07 15.42
C TRP A 354 -6.68 -7.28 15.17
N TRP A 355 -7.10 -7.05 13.92
CA TRP A 355 -8.44 -7.29 13.41
C TRP A 355 -8.39 -8.21 12.21
N ILE A 356 -9.29 -9.18 12.16
CA ILE A 356 -9.51 -10.02 10.99
C ILE A 356 -11.01 -10.07 10.75
N ALA A 357 -11.44 -9.83 9.51
CA ALA A 357 -12.84 -9.92 9.14
C ALA A 357 -13.05 -10.98 8.05
N SER A 358 -14.14 -11.72 8.16
CA SER A 358 -14.62 -12.68 7.17
C SER A 358 -16.14 -12.54 7.06
N GLY A 359 -16.62 -12.17 5.86
CA GLY A 359 -18.04 -11.87 5.69
C GLY A 359 -18.48 -10.72 6.61
N GLY A 360 -19.49 -10.96 7.45
CA GLY A 360 -19.96 -9.99 8.45
C GLY A 360 -19.32 -10.14 9.84
N ASP A 361 -18.42 -11.09 10.04
CA ASP A 361 -17.75 -11.30 11.33
C ASP A 361 -16.44 -10.54 11.40
N ILE A 362 -16.17 -9.93 12.56
CA ILE A 362 -14.88 -9.35 12.93
C ILE A 362 -14.34 -10.08 14.15
N PHE A 363 -13.07 -10.50 14.07
CA PHE A 363 -12.31 -11.12 15.13
C PHE A 363 -11.25 -10.13 15.62
N VAL A 364 -11.16 -9.93 16.93
CA VAL A 364 -10.27 -8.95 17.56
C VAL A 364 -9.36 -9.64 18.57
N THR A 365 -8.09 -9.25 18.60
CA THR A 365 -7.13 -9.66 19.61
C THR A 365 -6.37 -8.45 20.15
N HIS A 366 -6.02 -8.49 21.43
CA HIS A 366 -5.17 -7.51 22.13
C HIS A 366 -3.93 -8.17 22.74
N ASP A 367 -3.63 -9.42 22.36
CA ASP A 367 -2.52 -10.19 22.93
C ASP A 367 -1.64 -10.85 21.86
N GLY A 368 -1.67 -10.33 20.63
CA GLY A 368 -0.88 -10.83 19.51
C GLY A 368 -1.39 -12.18 19.00
N GLY A 369 -2.71 -12.35 18.98
CA GLY A 369 -3.38 -13.51 18.41
C GLY A 369 -3.42 -14.75 19.29
N ARG A 370 -3.11 -14.64 20.59
CA ARG A 370 -3.20 -15.76 21.54
C ARG A 370 -4.64 -16.03 21.95
N SER A 371 -5.45 -14.99 22.08
CA SER A 371 -6.88 -15.07 22.33
C SER A 371 -7.65 -14.07 21.44
N TRP A 372 -8.92 -14.40 21.18
CA TRP A 372 -9.74 -13.67 20.21
C TRP A 372 -11.16 -13.47 20.73
N ALA A 373 -11.68 -12.26 20.57
CA ALA A 373 -13.11 -11.94 20.65
C ALA A 373 -13.72 -11.96 19.25
N ARG A 374 -14.99 -12.38 19.12
CA ARG A 374 -15.74 -12.36 17.86
C ARG A 374 -16.94 -11.43 18.01
N HIS A 375 -17.07 -10.49 17.07
CA HIS A 375 -18.19 -9.59 16.92
C HIS A 375 -18.86 -9.85 15.57
N SER A 376 -20.16 -10.14 15.57
CA SER A 376 -20.93 -10.39 14.35
C SER A 376 -21.73 -9.15 13.97
N LEU A 377 -21.43 -8.59 12.80
CA LEU A 377 -22.09 -7.39 12.29
C LEU A 377 -23.36 -7.74 11.50
N SER A 378 -24.43 -7.00 11.76
CA SER A 378 -25.69 -7.13 11.01
C SER A 378 -25.62 -6.36 9.68
N LEU A 379 -24.86 -6.88 8.71
CA LEU A 379 -24.59 -6.23 7.42
C LEU A 379 -25.52 -6.68 6.27
N GLY A 380 -26.49 -7.55 6.53
CA GLY A 380 -27.37 -8.10 5.50
C GLY A 380 -26.59 -8.95 4.50
N GLN A 381 -26.61 -8.57 3.21
CA GLN A 381 -25.85 -9.25 2.13
C GLN A 381 -24.43 -8.71 1.95
N ARG A 382 -23.99 -7.74 2.77
CA ARG A 382 -22.67 -7.13 2.66
C ARG A 382 -21.64 -7.88 3.52
N SER A 383 -20.39 -7.81 3.09
CA SER A 383 -19.20 -8.28 3.80
C SER A 383 -18.29 -7.11 4.12
N VAL A 384 -17.46 -7.24 5.15
CA VAL A 384 -16.35 -6.33 5.42
C VAL A 384 -15.28 -6.53 4.36
N LEU A 385 -14.92 -5.47 3.65
CA LEU A 385 -13.96 -5.49 2.54
C LEU A 385 -12.62 -4.87 2.94
N VAL A 386 -12.65 -3.81 3.76
CA VAL A 386 -11.45 -3.09 4.23
C VAL A 386 -11.59 -2.78 5.71
N LEU A 387 -10.48 -2.92 6.44
CA LEU A 387 -10.30 -2.49 7.83
C LEU A 387 -9.27 -1.36 7.87
N ASP A 388 -9.56 -0.28 8.59
CA ASP A 388 -8.61 0.82 8.85
C ASP A 388 -8.80 1.36 10.28
N PHE A 389 -8.25 0.63 11.23
CA PHE A 389 -8.09 1.00 12.63
C PHE A 389 -6.91 1.95 12.82
N ILE A 390 -7.15 2.99 13.62
CA ILE A 390 -6.15 4.01 13.99
C ILE A 390 -5.62 3.73 15.40
N THR A 391 -6.52 3.31 16.29
CA THR A 391 -6.22 2.91 17.66
C THR A 391 -6.89 1.57 17.93
N ALA A 392 -6.64 0.99 19.10
CA ALA A 392 -7.34 -0.23 19.47
C ALA A 392 -8.86 -0.01 19.58
N GLN A 393 -9.29 1.20 19.95
CA GLN A 393 -10.69 1.55 20.16
C GLN A 393 -11.37 2.11 18.91
N SER A 394 -10.62 2.80 18.04
CA SER A 394 -11.21 3.58 16.94
C SER A 394 -10.72 3.10 15.59
N GLY A 395 -11.66 2.84 14.70
CA GLY A 395 -11.39 2.35 13.36
C GLY A 395 -12.54 2.52 12.40
N TRP A 396 -12.27 2.21 11.15
CA TRP A 396 -13.21 2.30 10.06
C TRP A 396 -13.28 1.00 9.28
N ILE A 397 -14.43 0.76 8.67
CA ILE A 397 -14.61 -0.32 7.68
C ILE A 397 -15.25 0.21 6.41
N ILE A 398 -14.89 -0.44 5.31
CA ILE A 398 -15.70 -0.45 4.09
C ILE A 398 -16.45 -1.77 4.07
N ALA A 399 -17.79 -1.72 4.07
CA ALA A 399 -18.65 -2.88 3.94
C ALA A 399 -19.39 -2.84 2.61
N GLY A 400 -19.39 -3.93 1.84
CA GLY A 400 -20.01 -3.96 0.52
C GLY A 400 -20.54 -5.32 0.11
N THR A 401 -21.41 -5.37 -0.89
CA THR A 401 -21.86 -6.64 -1.48
C THR A 401 -20.71 -7.26 -2.24
N TRP A 402 -20.59 -8.59 -2.23
CA TRP A 402 -19.52 -9.31 -2.92
C TRP A 402 -20.13 -10.29 -3.92
N SER A 403 -19.92 -10.04 -5.21
CA SER A 403 -20.34 -10.98 -6.26
C SER A 403 -19.17 -11.89 -6.65
N ALA A 404 -19.37 -13.18 -6.47
CA ALA A 404 -18.33 -14.19 -6.67
C ALA A 404 -18.04 -14.49 -8.15
N GLY A 405 -18.83 -13.95 -9.08
CA GLY A 405 -18.68 -14.16 -10.52
C GLY A 405 -17.64 -13.24 -11.18
N ASP A 406 -17.37 -12.09 -10.58
CA ASP A 406 -16.48 -11.05 -11.10
C ASP A 406 -15.60 -10.38 -10.02
N GLY A 407 -15.77 -10.76 -8.74
CA GLY A 407 -15.03 -10.20 -7.61
C GLY A 407 -15.40 -8.76 -7.29
N GLN A 408 -16.56 -8.26 -7.74
CA GLN A 408 -16.92 -6.85 -7.67
C GLN A 408 -17.75 -6.51 -6.43
N ALA A 409 -17.54 -5.28 -5.94
CA ALA A 409 -18.47 -4.63 -5.02
C ALA A 409 -19.47 -3.79 -5.81
N GLU A 410 -20.74 -4.20 -5.80
CA GLU A 410 -21.83 -3.47 -6.47
C GLU A 410 -22.29 -2.27 -5.64
N GLU A 411 -22.16 -2.39 -4.32
CA GLU A 411 -22.38 -1.31 -3.35
C GLU A 411 -21.32 -1.38 -2.26
N SER A 412 -20.94 -0.23 -1.72
CA SER A 412 -20.13 -0.15 -0.51
C SER A 412 -20.61 0.99 0.38
N ALA A 413 -20.43 0.83 1.67
CA ALA A 413 -20.70 1.87 2.64
C ALA A 413 -19.55 1.96 3.65
N LEU A 414 -19.38 3.17 4.18
CA LEU A 414 -18.36 3.48 5.17
C LEU A 414 -18.99 3.42 6.57
N ALA A 415 -18.33 2.79 7.53
CA ALA A 415 -18.74 2.81 8.92
C ALA A 415 -17.54 3.03 9.85
N GLN A 416 -17.82 3.64 11.01
CA GLN A 416 -16.83 3.96 12.04
C GLN A 416 -17.19 3.28 13.35
N THR A 417 -16.19 2.79 14.07
CA THR A 417 -16.29 2.38 15.47
C THR A 417 -15.43 3.27 16.35
N VAL A 418 -15.85 3.43 17.61
CA VAL A 418 -15.09 4.09 18.68
C VAL A 418 -14.98 3.21 19.93
N ASP A 419 -15.37 1.94 19.82
CA ASP A 419 -15.45 0.95 20.87
C ASP A 419 -14.99 -0.44 20.40
N GLU A 420 -13.81 -0.48 19.76
CA GLU A 420 -13.08 -1.72 19.40
C GLU A 420 -13.79 -2.58 18.35
N GLY A 421 -14.84 -2.04 17.72
CA GLY A 421 -15.67 -2.74 16.75
C GLY A 421 -16.93 -3.37 17.34
N GLU A 422 -17.29 -3.07 18.60
CA GLU A 422 -18.57 -3.50 19.19
C GLU A 422 -19.76 -2.84 18.50
N HIS A 423 -19.68 -1.54 18.23
CA HIS A 423 -20.71 -0.77 17.54
C HIS A 423 -20.14 0.00 16.35
N TRP A 424 -20.97 0.11 15.30
CA TRP A 424 -20.59 0.75 14.04
C TRP A 424 -21.63 1.78 13.62
N GLU A 425 -21.16 3.00 13.38
CA GLU A 425 -21.96 4.12 12.89
C GLU A 425 -21.70 4.34 11.40
N MET A 426 -22.76 4.32 10.58
CA MET A 426 -22.65 4.58 9.15
C MET A 426 -22.25 6.03 8.87
N ARG A 427 -21.35 6.23 7.92
CA ARG A 427 -20.80 7.53 7.53
C ARG A 427 -20.97 7.74 6.04
N THR A 428 -21.29 8.96 5.64
CA THR A 428 -21.45 9.36 4.24
C THR A 428 -20.37 10.37 3.88
N PRO A 429 -19.40 9.99 3.03
CA PRO A 429 -18.36 10.88 2.56
C PRO A 429 -18.80 11.85 1.47
#